data_AF-A0A067GSR8-F1
#
_entry.id   AF-A0A067GSR8-F1
#
_cell.length_a   1.000
_cell.length_b   1.000
_cell.length_c   1.000
_cell.angle_alpha   90.00
_cell.angle_beta   90.00
_cell.angle_gamma   90.00
#
_symmetry.space_group_name_H-M   'P 1'
#
loop_
_entity.id
_entity.type
_entity.pdbx_description
1 polymer ?
#
loop_
_entity_poly.entity_id
_entity_poly.type
_entity_poly.pdbx_seq_one_letter_code
_entity_poly.pdbx_strand_id
1 'polypeptide(L)' 'MTTSKRLAERKNARFQKNVTRRGSVPESSAKKGSDYPIGPILLGFFVFVVLGSSLFQIIRTATSRGMA' A
#
# COMPACT_ATOMS: atom_id res chain seq x y z
N MET A 1 -23.13 17.02 -34.79
CA MET A 1 -22.00 16.10 -34.50
C MET A 1 -22.12 14.88 -35.39
N THR A 2 -21.38 14.80 -36.50
CA THR A 2 -21.41 13.64 -37.42
C THR A 2 -20.19 12.78 -37.19
N THR A 3 -20.26 11.82 -36.26
CA THR A 3 -19.15 10.87 -36.05
C THR A 3 -19.20 9.82 -37.15
N SER A 4 -18.05 9.43 -37.71
CA SER A 4 -18.01 8.35 -38.71
C SER A 4 -18.56 7.03 -38.13
N LYS A 5 -19.27 6.23 -38.94
CA LYS A 5 -19.89 4.95 -38.51
C LYS A 5 -18.90 4.04 -37.77
N ARG A 6 -17.67 3.94 -38.31
CA ARG A 6 -16.57 3.16 -37.71
C ARG A 6 -16.15 3.66 -36.33
N LEU A 7 -16.23 4.96 -36.06
CA LEU A 7 -15.91 5.54 -34.76
C LEU A 7 -17.04 5.27 -33.75
N ALA A 8 -18.30 5.38 -34.18
CA ALA A 8 -19.46 5.05 -33.36
C ALA A 8 -19.47 3.57 -32.95
N GLU A 9 -19.20 2.66 -33.88
CA GLU A 9 -19.10 1.22 -33.61
C GLU A 9 -17.99 0.88 -32.61
N ARG A 10 -16.80 1.50 -32.75
CA ARG A 10 -15.70 1.32 -31.79
C ARG A 10 -16.06 1.81 -30.39
N LYS A 11 -16.77 2.94 -30.28
CA LYS A 11 -17.25 3.46 -28.99
C LYS A 11 -18.27 2.51 -28.37
N ASN A 12 -19.27 2.07 -29.12
CA ASN A 12 -20.28 1.11 -28.65
C ASN A 12 -19.66 -0.21 -28.19
N ALA A 13 -18.72 -0.78 -28.95
CA ALA A 13 -18.01 -2.00 -28.55
C ALA A 13 -17.19 -1.83 -27.25
N ARG A 14 -16.68 -0.61 -26.96
CA ARG A 14 -15.97 -0.32 -25.70
C ARG A 14 -16.92 -0.15 -24.51
N PHE A 15 -18.11 0.40 -24.73
CA PHE A 15 -19.13 0.48 -23.69
C PHE A 15 -19.76 -0.88 -23.41
N GLN A 16 -20.07 -1.67 -24.45
CA GLN A 16 -20.67 -3.00 -24.33
C GLN A 16 -19.81 -3.96 -23.49
N LYS A 17 -18.48 -3.96 -23.68
CA LYS A 17 -17.57 -4.79 -22.85
C LYS A 17 -17.46 -4.33 -21.39
N ASN A 18 -17.87 -3.09 -21.09
CA ASN A 18 -17.91 -2.58 -19.73
C ASN A 18 -19.27 -2.86 -19.06
N VAL A 19 -20.33 -3.21 -19.82
CA VAL A 19 -21.65 -3.61 -19.28
C VAL A 19 -21.56 -4.95 -18.55
N THR A 20 -20.84 -5.94 -19.10
CA THR A 20 -20.62 -7.24 -18.42
C THR A 20 -19.61 -7.15 -17.27
N ARG A 21 -18.84 -6.05 -17.18
CA ARG A 21 -17.96 -5.72 -16.05
C ARG A 21 -18.63 -4.79 -15.03
N ARG A 22 -19.92 -4.46 -15.22
CA ARG A 22 -20.71 -3.67 -14.28
C ARG A 22 -20.85 -4.47 -12.99
N GLY A 23 -20.23 -3.99 -11.91
CA GLY A 23 -20.18 -4.69 -10.61
C GLY A 23 -18.93 -5.56 -10.38
N SER A 24 -18.08 -5.77 -11.39
CA SER A 24 -16.78 -6.43 -11.26
C SER A 24 -15.66 -5.55 -11.82
N VAL A 25 -15.72 -4.27 -11.48
CA VAL A 25 -14.52 -3.42 -11.54
C VAL A 25 -13.57 -4.03 -10.51
N PRO A 26 -12.37 -4.50 -10.90
CA PRO A 26 -11.35 -4.73 -9.90
C PRO A 26 -11.14 -3.37 -9.25
N GLU A 27 -11.51 -3.26 -7.97
CA GLU A 27 -11.11 -2.15 -7.11
C GLU A 27 -9.58 -2.10 -7.20
N SER A 28 -9.04 -1.35 -8.17
CA SER A 28 -7.62 -1.15 -8.37
C SER A 28 -7.07 -0.17 -7.34
N SER A 29 -7.61 -0.21 -6.14
CA SER A 29 -7.09 0.40 -4.95
C SER A 29 -7.13 -0.69 -3.89
N ALA A 30 -6.04 -1.44 -3.81
CA ALA A 30 -5.57 -2.05 -2.58
C ALA A 30 -6.66 -2.51 -1.59
N LYS A 31 -7.23 -3.70 -1.79
CA LYS A 31 -7.61 -4.52 -0.63
C LYS A 31 -6.33 -5.00 0.08
N LYS A 32 -5.53 -4.06 0.57
CA LYS A 32 -4.46 -4.26 1.54
C LYS A 32 -5.07 -3.73 2.84
N GLY A 33 -5.35 -4.67 3.74
CA GLY A 33 -6.19 -4.48 4.92
C GLY A 33 -6.18 -3.07 5.50
N SER A 34 -7.37 -2.47 5.53
CA SER A 34 -7.75 -1.67 6.69
C SER A 34 -7.49 -2.52 7.93
N ASP A 35 -6.87 -1.91 8.94
CA ASP A 35 -7.07 -2.19 10.38
C ASP A 35 -5.82 -1.89 11.21
N TYR A 36 -4.81 -1.23 10.62
CA TYR A 36 -3.91 -0.39 11.40
C TYR A 36 -3.81 1.00 10.77
N PRO A 37 -4.08 2.08 11.54
CA PRO A 37 -3.94 3.47 11.06
C PRO A 37 -2.48 3.83 10.73
N ILE A 38 -1.56 2.92 11.03
CA ILE A 38 -0.12 3.00 10.80
C ILE A 38 0.24 1.98 9.73
N GLY A 39 0.83 2.44 8.62
CA GLY A 39 1.23 1.56 7.52
C GLY A 39 2.30 0.55 7.93
N PRO A 40 2.43 -0.59 7.21
CA PRO A 40 3.40 -1.64 7.54
C PRO A 40 4.85 -1.16 7.67
N ILE A 41 5.22 -0.12 6.90
CA ILE A 41 6.54 0.51 6.94
C ILE A 41 6.78 1.21 8.29
N LEU A 42 5.80 1.99 8.76
CA LEU A 42 5.89 2.69 10.05
C LEU A 42 5.87 1.72 11.22
N LEU A 43 5.08 0.64 11.11
CA LEU A 43 5.05 -0.41 12.13
C LEU A 43 6.40 -1.14 12.22
N GLY A 44 7.01 -1.48 11.08
CA GLY A 44 8.36 -2.06 11.04
C GLY A 44 9.43 -1.11 11.59
N PHE A 45 9.35 0.18 11.25
CA PHE A 45 10.24 1.20 11.78
C PHE A 45 10.11 1.35 13.31
N PHE A 46 8.88 1.38 13.82
CA PHE A 46 8.62 1.49 15.26
C PHE A 46 9.24 0.32 16.04
N VAL A 47 9.04 -0.91 15.58
CA VAL A 47 9.64 -2.11 16.21
C VAL A 47 11.17 -2.08 16.15
N PHE A 48 11.74 -1.68 15.00
CA PHE A 48 13.19 -1.56 14.83
C PHE A 48 13.82 -0.54 15.79
N VAL A 49 13.21 0.64 15.92
CA VAL A 49 13.71 1.69 16.81
C VAL A 49 13.63 1.25 18.27
N VAL A 50 12.52 0.63 18.70
CA VAL A 50 12.33 0.20 20.10
C VAL A 50 13.30 -0.94 20.47
N LEU A 51 13.39 -2.00 19.68
CA LEU A 51 14.30 -3.12 19.96
C LEU A 51 15.77 -2.73 19.78
N GLY A 52 16.09 -1.99 18.71
CA GLY A 52 17.45 -1.57 18.39
C GLY A 52 18.03 -0.61 19.43
N SER A 53 17.24 0.36 19.90
CA SER A 53 17.68 1.29 20.95
C SER A 53 17.89 0.59 22.30
N SER A 54 17.04 -0.37 22.65
CA SER A 54 17.16 -1.13 23.90
C SER A 54 18.43 -1.96 23.96
N LEU A 55 18.76 -2.65 22.86
CA LEU A 55 20.01 -3.40 22.73
C LEU A 55 21.24 -2.49 22.79
N PHE A 56 21.20 -1.37 22.08
CA PHE A 56 22.29 -0.39 22.08
C PHE A 56 22.52 0.21 23.48
N GLN A 57 21.44 0.47 24.22
CA GLN A 57 21.53 0.91 25.61
C GLN A 57 22.20 -0.14 26.51
N ILE A 58 21.82 -1.42 26.40
CA ILE A 58 22.43 -2.49 27.22
C ILE A 58 23.92 -2.61 26.92
N ILE A 59 24.33 -2.62 25.65
CA ILE A 59 25.74 -2.71 25.25
C ILE A 59 26.50 -1.48 25.75
N ARG A 60 25.94 -0.27 25.56
CA ARG A 60 26.55 0.97 26.04
C ARG A 60 26.65 1.01 27.56
N THR A 61 25.65 0.54 28.28
CA THR A 61 25.64 0.49 29.75
C THR A 61 26.57 -0.58 30.30
N ALA A 62 26.72 -1.73 29.63
CA ALA A 62 27.69 -2.75 30.00
C ALA A 62 29.13 -2.26 29.76
N THR A 63 29.39 -1.64 28.62
CA THR A 63 30.69 -1.01 28.31
C THR A 63 30.98 0.17 29.23
N SER A 64 29.99 0.98 29.60
CA SER A 64 30.18 2.11 30.53
C SER A 64 30.33 1.67 31.99
N ARG A 65 29.72 0.54 32.39
CA ARG A 65 29.92 -0.04 33.73
C ARG A 65 31.32 -0.63 33.94
N GLY A 66 32.07 -0.89 32.87
CA GLY A 66 33.50 -1.24 32.92
C GLY A 66 34.45 -0.04 32.89
N MET A 67 33.93 1.20 32.87
CA MET A 67 34.70 2.45 32.87
C MET A 67 34.52 3.23 34.18
N ALA A 68 34.42 2.52 35.29
CA ALA A 68 34.52 3.03 36.66
C ALA A 68 35.46 2.13 37.46
#